data_AF-A0A535BKU9-F1
#
_entry.id   AF-A0A535BKU9-F1
#
_cell.length_a   1.000
_cell.length_b   1.000
_cell.length_c   1.000
_cell.angle_alpha   90.00
_cell.angle_beta   90.00
_cell.angle_gamma   90.00
#
_symmetry.space_group_name_H-M   'P 1'
#
loop_
_entity.id
_entity.type
_entity.pdbx_description
1 polymer ?
#
loop_
_entity_poly.entity_id
_entity_poly.type
_entity_poly.pdbx_seq_one_letter_code
_entity_poly.pdbx_strand_id
1 'polypeptide(L)'
;MSEQGDGAELAKLVTSLSRHLQRRQRIGVRFVPQDDLPKTGSVMANNENLLSGTAGDLFSDSAAAFQAKSLEELRAAIGDCRRCKLWPGRTHLVFGVGNRNAKLMFIGEGPGRDEDLQGEPFVGRAGQLLTDIITKGMGFRREDVYIANVVKCRPPENRNPEPDEVASCEPFLKKQIDLVRPEIIVALGKFAVQTLLQTKAPITKLRGNWHSYHGIKLMPTFHPAYLLRNPADKKLVWQDIKKVMKEMRGENA
;
A
#
# COMPACT_ATOMS: atom_id res chain seq x y z
N MET A 1 -33.19 20.80 4.61
CA MET A 1 -31.98 20.44 3.85
C MET A 1 -31.13 19.47 4.68
N SER A 2 -31.40 18.16 4.63
CA SER A 2 -30.47 17.14 5.19
C SER A 2 -30.77 15.68 4.80
N GLU A 3 -31.63 15.39 3.81
CA GLU A 3 -31.97 14.00 3.46
C GLU A 3 -31.02 13.34 2.45
N GLN A 4 -30.11 14.09 1.83
CA GLN A 4 -29.22 13.57 0.77
C GLN A 4 -27.93 12.90 1.29
N GLY A 5 -27.55 13.11 2.56
CA GLY A 5 -26.32 12.56 3.14
C GLY A 5 -26.44 11.10 3.60
N ASP A 6 -27.59 10.75 4.17
CA ASP A 6 -27.83 9.47 4.83
C ASP A 6 -27.94 8.31 3.83
N GLY A 7 -28.57 8.55 2.67
CA GLY A 7 -28.69 7.56 1.60
C GLY A 7 -27.34 7.16 0.97
N ALA A 8 -26.38 8.08 0.90
CA ALA A 8 -25.04 7.79 0.37
C ALA A 8 -24.20 6.95 1.36
N GLU A 9 -24.41 7.14 2.65
CA GLU A 9 -23.77 6.34 3.70
C GLU A 9 -24.40 4.94 3.79
N LEU A 10 -25.72 4.85 3.71
CA LEU A 10 -26.44 3.58 3.62
C LEU A 10 -26.01 2.78 2.39
N ALA A 11 -25.85 3.43 1.23
CA ALA A 11 -25.37 2.78 0.01
C ALA A 11 -23.95 2.23 0.16
N LYS A 12 -23.05 2.94 0.84
CA LYS A 12 -21.69 2.46 1.14
C LYS A 12 -21.71 1.25 2.06
N LEU A 13 -22.54 1.28 3.10
CA LEU A 13 -22.74 0.17 4.04
C LEU A 13 -23.27 -1.08 3.34
N VAL A 14 -24.34 -0.93 2.54
CA VAL A 14 -24.93 -2.03 1.76
C VAL A 14 -23.93 -2.62 0.77
N THR A 15 -23.17 -1.77 0.09
CA THR A 15 -22.13 -2.21 -0.87
C THR A 15 -21.00 -2.97 -0.17
N SER A 16 -20.56 -2.48 1.00
CA SER A 16 -19.52 -3.12 1.80
C SER A 16 -19.98 -4.48 2.34
N LEU A 17 -21.21 -4.55 2.87
CA LEU A 17 -21.81 -5.76 3.38
C LEU A 17 -22.01 -6.81 2.27
N SER A 18 -22.50 -6.39 1.11
CA SER A 18 -22.68 -7.27 -0.06
C SER A 18 -21.36 -7.89 -0.52
N ARG A 19 -20.29 -7.08 -0.57
CA ARG A 19 -18.94 -7.56 -0.93
C ARG A 19 -18.39 -8.54 0.11
N HIS A 20 -18.67 -8.30 1.39
CA HIS A 20 -18.28 -9.20 2.47
C HIS A 20 -19.01 -10.55 2.40
N LEU A 21 -20.32 -10.54 2.18
CA LEU A 21 -21.13 -11.76 2.04
C LEU A 21 -20.71 -12.58 0.81
N GLN A 22 -20.44 -11.93 -0.33
CA GLN A 22 -19.91 -12.59 -1.53
C GLN A 22 -18.54 -13.23 -1.28
N ARG A 23 -17.66 -12.57 -0.52
CA ARG A 23 -16.37 -13.14 -0.11
C ARG A 23 -16.56 -14.39 0.76
N ARG A 24 -17.52 -14.35 1.71
CA ARG A 24 -17.86 -15.48 2.59
C ARG A 24 -18.44 -16.67 1.83
N GLN A 25 -19.32 -16.43 0.86
CA GLN A 25 -19.86 -17.48 0.00
C GLN A 25 -18.76 -18.18 -0.82
N ARG A 26 -17.78 -17.42 -1.34
CA ARG A 26 -16.63 -17.99 -2.09
C ARG A 26 -15.74 -18.89 -1.24
N ILE A 27 -15.69 -18.70 0.07
CA ILE A 27 -14.94 -19.55 1.00
C ILE A 27 -15.82 -20.64 1.66
N GLY A 28 -17.02 -20.89 1.12
CA GLY A 28 -17.88 -22.01 1.52
C GLY A 28 -18.80 -21.74 2.71
N VAL A 29 -18.85 -20.51 3.24
CA VAL A 29 -19.80 -20.12 4.30
C VAL A 29 -21.18 -19.93 3.68
N ARG A 30 -22.07 -20.92 3.87
CA ARG A 30 -23.41 -20.97 3.27
C ARG A 30 -24.49 -20.22 4.05
N PHE A 31 -24.29 -20.00 5.35
CA PHE A 31 -25.26 -19.32 6.22
C PHE A 31 -24.55 -18.48 7.28
N VAL A 32 -25.16 -17.35 7.66
CA VAL A 32 -24.76 -16.53 8.81
C VAL A 32 -25.81 -16.78 9.91
N PRO A 33 -25.47 -17.46 11.02
CA PRO A 33 -26.40 -17.71 12.11
C PRO A 33 -27.01 -16.40 12.63
N GLN A 34 -28.33 -16.36 12.75
CA GLN A 34 -29.08 -15.18 13.17
C GLN A 34 -29.09 -14.99 14.69
N ASP A 35 -28.59 -15.98 15.45
CA ASP A 35 -28.75 -16.06 16.90
C ASP A 35 -27.75 -15.21 17.73
N ASP A 36 -26.73 -14.62 17.09
CA ASP A 36 -25.69 -13.82 17.77
C ASP A 36 -25.83 -12.30 17.56
N LEU A 37 -27.05 -11.79 17.36
CA LEU A 37 -27.29 -10.35 17.47
C LEU A 37 -27.56 -10.00 18.94
N PRO A 38 -26.73 -9.16 19.59
CA PRO A 38 -26.99 -8.73 20.96
C PRO A 38 -28.32 -7.98 20.99
N LYS A 39 -29.31 -8.57 21.67
CA LYS A 39 -30.60 -7.92 21.90
C LYS A 39 -30.37 -6.70 22.77
N THR A 40 -30.62 -5.52 22.20
CA THR A 40 -30.62 -4.26 22.93
C THR A 40 -31.77 -4.25 23.94
N GLY A 41 -31.44 -4.41 25.22
CA GLY A 41 -32.41 -4.20 26.30
C GLY A 41 -32.04 -4.89 27.62
N SER A 42 -31.63 -4.06 28.59
CA SER A 42 -31.64 -4.33 30.04
C SER A 42 -30.77 -5.48 30.56
N VAL A 43 -29.69 -5.15 31.28
CA VAL A 43 -29.52 -5.43 32.73
C VAL A 43 -28.28 -4.64 33.20
N MET A 44 -28.48 -3.69 34.12
CA MET A 44 -27.42 -3.23 35.01
C MET A 44 -27.25 -4.27 36.12
N ALA A 45 -26.06 -4.87 36.24
CA ALA A 45 -25.43 -5.25 37.51
C ALA A 45 -24.13 -6.04 37.26
N ASN A 46 -23.01 -5.42 37.64
CA ASN A 46 -21.83 -6.00 38.29
C ASN A 46 -21.39 -7.41 37.87
N ASN A 47 -20.45 -7.49 36.92
CA ASN A 47 -19.35 -8.44 37.05
C ASN A 47 -18.13 -7.99 36.21
N GLU A 48 -17.23 -7.25 36.85
CA GLU A 48 -15.87 -6.99 36.35
C GLU A 48 -15.05 -8.29 36.35
N ASN A 49 -15.30 -9.23 35.43
CA ASN A 49 -14.31 -10.25 35.04
C ASN A 49 -14.69 -11.20 33.88
N LEU A 50 -15.68 -10.87 33.05
CA LEU A 50 -16.09 -11.74 31.94
C LEU A 50 -15.89 -11.14 30.54
N LEU A 51 -14.93 -10.21 30.40
CA LEU A 51 -14.55 -9.56 29.14
C LEU A 51 -13.04 -9.64 28.87
N SER A 52 -12.35 -10.67 29.36
CA SER A 52 -10.91 -10.86 29.09
C SER A 52 -10.60 -11.98 28.09
N GLY A 53 -11.59 -12.54 27.40
CA GLY A 53 -11.38 -13.66 26.49
C GLY A 53 -12.12 -13.49 25.18
N THR A 54 -11.35 -13.35 24.10
CA THR A 54 -11.73 -13.76 22.73
C THR A 54 -12.79 -12.94 21.98
N ALA A 55 -12.59 -11.62 21.87
CA ALA A 55 -13.18 -10.82 20.78
C ALA A 55 -12.14 -9.84 20.22
N GLY A 56 -11.07 -10.38 19.62
CA GLY A 56 -10.21 -9.60 18.73
C GLY A 56 -11.01 -9.29 17.47
N ASP A 57 -11.59 -8.10 17.46
CA ASP A 57 -12.59 -7.65 16.51
C ASP A 57 -11.95 -7.50 15.11
N LEU A 58 -12.23 -8.45 14.22
CA LEU A 58 -11.72 -8.50 12.83
C LEU A 58 -12.01 -7.22 12.03
N PHE A 59 -12.94 -6.39 12.50
CA PHE A 59 -13.31 -5.11 11.92
C PHE A 59 -12.66 -3.89 12.60
N SER A 60 -12.24 -3.97 13.86
CA SER A 60 -11.61 -2.84 14.58
C SER A 60 -10.21 -2.55 14.05
N ASP A 61 -9.48 -3.61 13.71
CA ASP A 61 -8.08 -3.56 13.31
C ASP A 61 -7.86 -2.81 11.99
N SER A 62 -8.80 -2.91 11.06
CA SER A 62 -8.74 -2.12 9.82
C SER A 62 -9.30 -0.72 10.02
N ALA A 63 -10.35 -0.55 10.83
CA ALA A 63 -10.93 0.75 11.12
C ALA A 63 -9.92 1.71 11.77
N ALA A 64 -9.14 1.24 12.74
CA ALA A 64 -8.07 2.02 13.37
C ALA A 64 -7.02 2.50 12.36
N ALA A 65 -6.60 1.63 11.43
CA ALA A 65 -5.64 1.99 10.39
C ALA A 65 -6.19 3.06 9.44
N PHE A 66 -7.49 3.03 9.13
CA PHE A 66 -8.13 4.05 8.30
C PHE A 66 -8.30 5.40 9.01
N GLN A 67 -8.43 5.39 10.34
CA GLN A 67 -8.53 6.60 11.17
C GLN A 67 -7.18 7.24 11.51
N ALA A 68 -6.07 6.56 11.25
CA ALA A 68 -4.73 7.09 11.50
C ALA A 68 -4.52 8.48 10.89
N LYS A 69 -3.97 9.40 11.67
CA LYS A 69 -3.66 10.79 11.29
C LYS A 69 -2.18 11.01 11.02
N SER A 70 -1.34 10.02 11.33
CA SER A 70 0.10 10.02 11.09
C SER A 70 0.57 8.66 10.58
N LEU A 71 1.79 8.63 10.00
CA LEU A 71 2.40 7.38 9.55
C LEU A 71 2.72 6.44 10.73
N GLU A 72 3.01 7.01 11.91
CA GLU A 72 3.25 6.27 13.14
C GLU A 72 1.98 5.61 13.66
N GLU A 73 0.87 6.36 13.70
CA GLU A 73 -0.44 5.79 14.04
C GLU A 73 -0.83 4.69 13.06
N LEU A 74 -0.57 4.89 11.77
CA LEU A 74 -0.82 3.86 10.75
C LEU A 74 0.06 2.63 10.99
N ARG A 75 1.35 2.81 11.26
CA ARG A 75 2.27 1.70 11.54
C ARG A 75 1.88 0.94 12.80
N ALA A 76 1.44 1.65 13.84
CA ALA A 76 0.96 1.08 15.09
C ALA A 76 -0.34 0.28 14.87
N ALA A 77 -1.32 0.85 14.16
CA ALA A 77 -2.58 0.19 13.83
C ALA A 77 -2.41 -1.06 12.94
N ILE A 78 -1.38 -1.07 12.07
CA ILE A 78 -1.03 -2.27 11.29
C ILE A 78 -0.51 -3.39 12.21
N GLY A 79 0.27 -3.05 13.24
CA GLY A 79 0.80 -3.99 14.23
C GLY A 79 1.61 -5.14 13.62
N ASP A 80 1.46 -6.34 14.18
CA ASP A 80 1.90 -7.61 13.59
C ASP A 80 0.81 -8.14 12.63
N CYS A 81 0.64 -7.49 11.48
CA CYS A 81 -0.49 -7.72 10.59
C CYS A 81 -0.63 -9.19 10.14
N ARG A 82 -1.78 -9.84 10.39
CA ARG A 82 -2.08 -11.22 9.92
C ARG A 82 -3.21 -11.30 8.89
N ARG A 83 -3.52 -10.17 8.25
CA ARG A 83 -4.71 -10.00 7.39
C ARG A 83 -4.63 -10.73 6.03
N CYS A 84 -3.46 -11.27 5.64
CA CYS A 84 -3.31 -12.05 4.40
C CYS A 84 -2.27 -13.17 4.56
N LYS A 85 -2.27 -14.14 3.65
CA LYS A 85 -1.42 -15.35 3.67
C LYS A 85 0.09 -15.12 3.59
N LEU A 86 0.56 -13.88 3.41
CA LEU A 86 1.98 -13.54 3.43
C LEU A 86 2.58 -13.47 4.84
N TRP A 87 1.75 -13.32 5.88
CA TRP A 87 2.23 -13.15 7.25
C TRP A 87 3.08 -14.29 7.80
N PRO A 88 2.80 -15.59 7.53
CA PRO A 88 3.57 -16.68 8.13
C PRO A 88 5.02 -16.77 7.62
N GLY A 89 5.27 -16.26 6.41
CA GLY A 89 6.56 -16.42 5.73
C GLY A 89 7.49 -15.21 5.83
N ARG A 90 7.05 -14.11 6.45
CA ARG A 90 7.88 -12.93 6.64
C ARG A 90 8.71 -13.05 7.92
N THR A 91 9.88 -12.44 7.91
CA THR A 91 10.65 -12.15 9.13
C THR A 91 10.23 -10.80 9.69
N HIS A 92 10.18 -9.76 8.86
CA HIS A 92 9.76 -8.43 9.25
C HIS A 92 8.72 -7.85 8.31
N LEU A 93 7.81 -7.06 8.88
CA LEU A 93 6.91 -6.23 8.10
C LEU A 93 7.68 -5.01 7.59
N VAL A 94 7.69 -4.82 6.27
CA VAL A 94 8.38 -3.72 5.60
C VAL A 94 7.38 -2.64 5.25
N PHE A 95 7.24 -1.64 6.12
CA PHE A 95 6.18 -0.63 6.02
C PHE A 95 6.43 0.41 4.92
N GLY A 96 7.61 1.04 4.98
CA GLY A 96 7.99 2.22 4.21
C GLY A 96 8.90 3.11 5.03
N VAL A 97 9.80 3.85 4.39
CA VAL A 97 10.79 4.72 5.05
C VAL A 97 10.96 6.04 4.30
N GLY A 98 11.43 7.07 5.00
CA GLY A 98 11.78 8.37 4.42
C GLY A 98 10.99 9.54 5.00
N ASN A 99 11.01 10.68 4.32
CA ASN A 99 10.36 11.91 4.78
C ASN A 99 8.83 11.76 4.79
N ARG A 100 8.21 12.09 5.91
CA ARG A 100 6.75 12.04 6.11
C ARG A 100 5.99 13.07 5.28
N ASN A 101 6.66 14.14 4.86
CA ASN A 101 6.15 15.20 3.99
C ASN A 101 6.90 15.20 2.65
N ALA A 102 7.35 14.03 2.19
CA ALA A 102 8.10 13.92 0.94
C ALA A 102 7.25 14.39 -0.25
N LYS A 103 7.80 15.32 -1.05
CA LYS A 103 7.20 15.72 -2.34
C LYS A 103 7.28 14.60 -3.39
N LEU A 104 8.24 13.69 -3.23
CA LEU A 104 8.50 12.58 -4.14
C LEU A 104 8.38 11.25 -3.40
N MET A 105 7.55 10.35 -3.93
CA MET A 105 7.34 9.02 -3.37
C MET A 105 7.67 7.93 -4.40
N PHE A 106 8.46 6.93 -4.01
CA PHE A 106 8.76 5.75 -4.83
C PHE A 106 7.94 4.56 -4.36
N ILE A 107 7.29 3.87 -5.29
CA ILE A 107 6.44 2.70 -4.98
C ILE A 107 6.90 1.49 -5.79
N GLY A 108 7.35 0.46 -5.10
CA GLY A 108 7.70 -0.85 -5.67
C GLY A 108 6.62 -1.91 -5.50
N GLU A 109 6.96 -3.14 -5.86
CA GLU A 109 6.07 -4.31 -5.79
C GLU A 109 5.90 -4.84 -4.36
N GLY A 110 7.00 -5.29 -3.76
CA GLY A 110 7.02 -5.98 -2.48
C GLY A 110 8.45 -6.15 -1.96
N PRO A 111 8.64 -6.57 -0.70
CA PRO A 111 9.95 -6.83 -0.13
C PRO A 111 10.63 -8.04 -0.77
N GLY A 112 11.95 -7.95 -0.97
CA GLY A 112 12.79 -9.10 -1.26
C GLY A 112 13.35 -9.72 0.02
N ARG A 113 14.33 -10.61 -0.12
CA ARG A 113 14.98 -11.31 1.02
C ARG A 113 15.64 -10.33 1.98
N ASP A 114 16.44 -9.40 1.46
CA ASP A 114 17.22 -8.49 2.29
C ASP A 114 16.30 -7.50 3.01
N GLU A 115 15.26 -7.03 2.33
CA GLU A 115 14.22 -6.18 2.90
C GLU A 115 13.44 -6.87 4.02
N ASP A 116 13.07 -8.13 3.83
CA ASP A 116 12.39 -8.93 4.87
C ASP A 116 13.27 -9.14 6.11
N LEU A 117 14.57 -9.35 5.93
CA LEU A 117 15.50 -9.52 7.05
C LEU A 117 15.78 -8.22 7.80
N GLN A 118 15.77 -7.07 7.12
CA GLN A 118 16.09 -5.77 7.73
C GLN A 118 14.85 -4.96 8.16
N GLY A 119 13.67 -5.29 7.65
CA GLY A 119 12.44 -4.52 7.90
C GLY A 119 12.33 -3.21 7.10
N GLU A 120 13.27 -2.94 6.20
CA GLU A 120 13.34 -1.71 5.40
C GLU A 120 13.21 -1.98 3.90
N PRO A 121 12.50 -1.13 3.14
CA PRO A 121 12.29 -1.35 1.72
C PRO A 121 13.55 -0.98 0.93
N PHE A 122 13.81 -1.70 -0.17
CA PHE A 122 14.88 -1.39 -1.12
C PHE A 122 16.27 -1.25 -0.44
N VAL A 123 16.70 -2.27 0.30
CA VAL A 123 18.04 -2.33 0.93
C VAL A 123 18.98 -3.31 0.23
N GLY A 124 18.45 -4.27 -0.53
CA GLY A 124 19.25 -5.21 -1.34
C GLY A 124 19.87 -4.56 -2.57
N ARG A 125 20.43 -5.36 -3.50
CA ARG A 125 21.11 -4.86 -4.71
C ARG A 125 20.25 -3.92 -5.57
N ALA A 126 18.97 -4.26 -5.74
CA ALA A 126 18.02 -3.40 -6.46
C ALA A 126 17.78 -2.08 -5.72
N GLY A 127 17.78 -2.15 -4.40
CA GLY A 127 17.68 -1.00 -3.52
C GLY A 127 18.87 -0.07 -3.56
N GLN A 128 20.09 -0.60 -3.63
CA GLN A 128 21.30 0.20 -3.81
C GLN A 128 21.30 0.96 -5.14
N LEU A 129 20.82 0.33 -6.22
CA LEU A 129 20.65 1.03 -7.49
C LEU A 129 19.58 2.14 -7.40
N LEU A 130 18.50 1.92 -6.65
CA LEU A 130 17.52 2.98 -6.39
C LEU A 130 18.15 4.11 -5.57
N THR A 131 18.94 3.80 -4.53
CA THR A 131 19.70 4.80 -3.77
C THR A 131 20.59 5.62 -4.68
N ASP A 132 21.33 4.98 -5.59
CA ASP A 132 22.20 5.68 -6.55
C ASP A 132 21.41 6.60 -7.49
N ILE A 133 20.22 6.17 -7.95
CA ILE A 133 19.34 7.03 -8.76
C ILE A 133 18.93 8.27 -7.96
N ILE A 134 18.55 8.10 -6.69
CA ILE A 134 18.11 9.21 -5.83
C ILE A 134 19.26 10.15 -5.50
N THR A 135 20.39 9.61 -5.03
CA THR A 135 21.51 10.39 -4.50
C THR A 135 22.42 10.93 -5.58
N LYS A 136 22.88 10.08 -6.50
CA LYS A 136 23.82 10.47 -7.56
C LYS A 136 23.09 11.03 -8.77
N GLY A 137 21.91 10.49 -9.09
CA GLY A 137 21.11 10.95 -10.23
C GLY A 137 20.33 12.23 -9.92
N MET A 138 19.49 12.19 -8.89
CA MET A 138 18.58 13.31 -8.60
C MET A 138 19.17 14.37 -7.69
N GLY A 139 20.24 14.05 -6.94
CA GLY A 139 20.85 14.94 -5.97
C GLY A 139 20.06 15.06 -4.66
N PHE A 140 19.10 14.16 -4.42
CA PHE A 140 18.36 14.09 -3.14
C PHE A 140 19.05 13.13 -2.19
N ARG A 141 18.87 13.32 -0.89
CA ARG A 141 19.20 12.26 0.07
C ARG A 141 18.08 11.23 0.10
N ARG A 142 18.40 10.01 0.50
CA ARG A 142 17.40 8.92 0.54
C ARG A 142 16.28 9.23 1.53
N GLU A 143 16.61 9.95 2.60
CA GLU A 143 15.69 10.43 3.62
C GLU A 143 14.81 11.60 3.16
N ASP A 144 15.13 12.30 2.06
CA ASP A 144 14.31 13.42 1.56
C ASP A 144 13.05 12.95 0.81
N VAL A 145 13.06 11.70 0.34
CA VAL A 145 11.96 11.05 -0.40
C VAL A 145 11.25 10.03 0.48
N TYR A 146 10.09 9.55 0.07
CA TYR A 146 9.42 8.42 0.74
C TYR A 146 9.43 7.17 -0.13
N ILE A 147 9.77 6.01 0.42
CA ILE A 147 9.90 4.75 -0.32
C ILE A 147 8.99 3.70 0.32
N ALA A 148 8.13 3.08 -0.48
CA ALA A 148 7.22 2.03 -0.05
C ALA A 148 6.99 0.97 -1.15
N ASN A 149 6.28 -0.09 -0.80
CA ASN A 149 5.85 -1.13 -1.72
C ASN A 149 4.33 -1.33 -1.68
N VAL A 150 3.75 -1.93 -2.73
CA VAL A 150 2.33 -2.31 -2.76
C VAL A 150 1.99 -3.29 -1.64
N VAL A 151 2.76 -4.36 -1.50
CA VAL A 151 2.64 -5.28 -0.36
C VAL A 151 3.76 -5.04 0.66
N LYS A 152 3.46 -5.29 1.94
CA LYS A 152 4.39 -5.04 3.08
C LYS A 152 5.10 -6.29 3.59
N CYS A 153 4.82 -7.45 3.00
CA CYS A 153 5.37 -8.74 3.39
C CYS A 153 5.98 -9.40 2.15
N ARG A 154 7.12 -10.08 2.32
CA ARG A 154 7.79 -10.79 1.23
C ARG A 154 6.95 -11.97 0.73
N PRO A 155 6.60 -12.02 -0.57
CA PRO A 155 6.03 -13.23 -1.15
C PRO A 155 7.03 -14.40 -1.16
N PRO A 156 6.57 -15.66 -0.98
CA PRO A 156 7.42 -16.84 -1.08
C PRO A 156 8.25 -16.83 -2.37
N GLU A 157 9.54 -17.12 -2.25
CA GLU A 157 10.47 -17.16 -3.39
C GLU A 157 10.54 -15.87 -4.24
N ASN A 158 10.07 -14.74 -3.69
CA ASN A 158 9.94 -13.46 -4.42
C ASN A 158 9.05 -13.57 -5.67
N ARG A 159 8.02 -14.42 -5.63
CA ARG A 159 6.96 -14.39 -6.66
C ARG A 159 6.22 -13.04 -6.63
N ASN A 160 5.50 -12.75 -7.71
CA ASN A 160 4.59 -11.60 -7.69
C ASN A 160 3.49 -11.82 -6.62
N PRO A 161 3.05 -10.76 -5.92
CA PRO A 161 1.92 -10.87 -5.02
C PRO A 161 0.63 -11.22 -5.75
N GLU A 162 -0.20 -12.02 -5.10
CA GLU A 162 -1.50 -12.44 -5.63
C GLU A 162 -2.58 -11.37 -5.43
N PRO A 163 -3.66 -11.37 -6.23
CA PRO A 163 -4.70 -10.33 -6.15
C PRO A 163 -5.35 -10.18 -4.76
N ASP A 164 -5.51 -11.27 -4.01
CA ASP A 164 -6.05 -11.24 -2.65
C ASP A 164 -5.07 -10.63 -1.63
N GLU A 165 -3.77 -10.83 -1.83
CA GLU A 165 -2.69 -10.23 -1.04
C GLU A 165 -2.63 -8.72 -1.29
N VAL A 166 -2.72 -8.30 -2.55
CA VAL A 166 -2.80 -6.89 -2.94
C VAL A 166 -4.04 -6.24 -2.35
N ALA A 167 -5.22 -6.85 -2.53
CA ALA A 167 -6.47 -6.27 -2.02
C ALA A 167 -6.46 -6.09 -0.50
N SER A 168 -5.71 -6.94 0.22
CA SER A 168 -5.55 -6.85 1.67
C SER A 168 -4.54 -5.78 2.10
N CYS A 169 -3.54 -5.47 1.28
CA CYS A 169 -2.41 -4.61 1.63
C CYS A 169 -2.47 -3.19 1.02
N GLU A 170 -3.04 -3.06 -0.18
CA GLU A 170 -3.20 -1.81 -0.91
C GLU A 170 -3.88 -0.69 -0.09
N PRO A 171 -4.90 -0.95 0.76
CA PRO A 171 -5.50 0.10 1.57
C PRO A 171 -4.50 0.80 2.51
N PHE A 172 -3.47 0.09 2.99
CA PHE A 172 -2.41 0.71 3.81
C PHE A 172 -1.49 1.58 2.96
N LEU A 173 -1.17 1.16 1.73
CA LEU A 173 -0.41 2.00 0.79
C LEU A 173 -1.18 3.28 0.45
N LYS A 174 -2.49 3.16 0.16
CA LYS A 174 -3.37 4.32 -0.08
C LYS A 174 -3.32 5.29 1.08
N LYS A 175 -3.48 4.78 2.30
CA LYS A 175 -3.38 5.60 3.50
C LYS A 175 -1.99 6.25 3.68
N GLN A 176 -0.90 5.56 3.33
CA GLN A 176 0.44 6.16 3.33
C GLN A 176 0.53 7.33 2.32
N ILE A 177 0.00 7.16 1.11
CA ILE A 177 -0.03 8.21 0.09
C ILE A 177 -0.87 9.40 0.59
N ASP A 178 -2.03 9.15 1.19
CA ASP A 178 -2.92 10.18 1.73
C ASP A 178 -2.29 10.96 2.89
N LEU A 179 -1.46 10.31 3.70
CA LEU A 179 -0.75 10.93 4.82
C LEU A 179 0.47 11.72 4.35
N VAL A 180 1.25 11.18 3.42
CA VAL A 180 2.46 11.82 2.88
C VAL A 180 2.13 12.99 1.95
N ARG A 181 1.03 12.87 1.18
CA ARG A 181 0.59 13.83 0.16
C ARG A 181 1.71 14.25 -0.80
N PRO A 182 2.35 13.29 -1.50
CA PRO A 182 3.41 13.62 -2.44
C PRO A 182 2.86 14.39 -3.64
N GLU A 183 3.69 15.24 -4.23
CA GLU A 183 3.40 15.92 -5.50
C GLU A 183 3.57 14.96 -6.68
N ILE A 184 4.55 14.03 -6.58
CA ILE A 184 4.86 13.05 -7.60
C ILE A 184 5.08 11.65 -7.01
N ILE A 185 4.51 10.65 -7.67
CA ILE A 185 4.74 9.22 -7.42
C ILE A 185 5.56 8.63 -8.57
N VAL A 186 6.66 7.95 -8.26
CA VAL A 186 7.42 7.14 -9.21
C VAL A 186 7.12 5.66 -8.95
N ALA A 187 6.40 5.04 -9.89
CA ALA A 187 6.00 3.65 -9.79
C ALA A 187 7.03 2.75 -10.48
N LEU A 188 7.64 1.85 -9.70
CA LEU A 188 8.77 1.03 -10.10
C LEU A 188 8.32 -0.36 -10.56
N GLY A 189 8.38 -0.59 -11.87
CA GLY A 189 8.11 -1.89 -12.47
C GLY A 189 6.65 -2.15 -12.81
N LYS A 190 6.44 -3.24 -13.56
CA LYS A 190 5.12 -3.64 -14.08
C LYS A 190 4.07 -3.71 -12.98
N PHE A 191 4.39 -4.38 -11.87
CA PHE A 191 3.41 -4.68 -10.84
C PHE A 191 2.89 -3.43 -10.12
N ALA A 192 3.80 -2.58 -9.64
CA ALA A 192 3.44 -1.32 -8.98
C ALA A 192 2.60 -0.45 -9.91
N VAL A 193 3.02 -0.33 -11.18
CA VAL A 193 2.32 0.48 -12.18
C VAL A 193 0.93 -0.06 -12.48
N GLN A 194 0.80 -1.36 -12.72
CA GLN A 194 -0.50 -1.98 -13.01
C GLN A 194 -1.47 -1.90 -11.83
N THR A 195 -0.95 -2.01 -10.59
CA THR A 195 -1.75 -1.86 -9.38
C THR A 195 -2.23 -0.42 -9.20
N LEU A 196 -1.33 0.57 -9.30
CA LEU A 196 -1.68 1.97 -9.09
C LEU A 196 -2.60 2.51 -10.20
N LEU A 197 -2.34 2.14 -11.46
CA LEU A 197 -3.12 2.60 -12.61
C LEU A 197 -4.32 1.71 -12.93
N GLN A 198 -4.54 0.62 -12.19
CA GLN A 198 -5.62 -0.35 -12.42
C GLN A 198 -5.72 -0.79 -13.90
N THR A 199 -4.57 -1.11 -14.48
CA THR A 199 -4.44 -1.41 -15.92
C THR A 199 -3.69 -2.73 -16.16
N LYS A 200 -3.97 -3.37 -17.29
CA LYS A 200 -3.23 -4.54 -17.79
C LYS A 200 -2.19 -4.17 -18.85
N ALA A 201 -2.07 -2.90 -19.22
CA ALA A 201 -1.15 -2.45 -20.26
C ALA A 201 0.31 -2.79 -19.90
N PRO A 202 1.15 -3.15 -20.88
CA PRO A 202 2.54 -3.50 -20.65
C PRO A 202 3.34 -2.27 -20.21
N ILE A 203 4.26 -2.46 -19.25
CA ILE A 203 5.11 -1.41 -18.69
C ILE A 203 5.90 -0.65 -19.76
N THR A 204 6.30 -1.33 -20.83
CA THR A 204 7.05 -0.75 -21.96
C THR A 204 6.28 0.35 -22.70
N LYS A 205 4.93 0.31 -22.68
CA LYS A 205 4.06 1.35 -23.26
C LYS A 205 3.73 2.47 -22.27
N LEU A 206 3.79 2.19 -20.97
CA LEU A 206 3.41 3.13 -19.92
C LEU A 206 4.58 3.99 -19.44
N ARG A 207 5.80 3.42 -19.42
CA ARG A 207 6.96 4.10 -18.87
C ARG A 207 7.28 5.42 -19.56
N GLY A 208 7.70 6.40 -18.78
CA GLY A 208 8.09 7.71 -19.29
C GLY A 208 6.95 8.63 -19.72
N ASN A 209 5.70 8.18 -19.60
CA ASN A 209 4.50 8.99 -19.82
C ASN A 209 3.89 9.38 -18.48
N TRP A 210 3.42 10.64 -18.38
CA TRP A 210 2.74 11.10 -17.18
C TRP A 210 1.35 10.49 -17.07
N HIS A 211 1.02 9.99 -15.89
CA HIS A 211 -0.31 9.54 -15.51
C HIS A 211 -0.78 10.27 -14.25
N SER A 212 -2.01 10.01 -13.82
CA SER A 212 -2.55 10.54 -12.57
C SER A 212 -3.00 9.40 -11.65
N TYR A 213 -2.70 9.54 -10.37
CA TYR A 213 -3.18 8.69 -9.29
C TYR A 213 -3.92 9.55 -8.27
N HIS A 214 -5.25 9.54 -8.29
CA HIS A 214 -6.08 10.39 -7.42
C HIS A 214 -5.67 11.87 -7.42
N GLY A 215 -5.32 12.43 -8.59
CA GLY A 215 -4.86 13.82 -8.74
C GLY A 215 -3.35 14.02 -8.58
N ILE A 216 -2.60 13.02 -8.11
CA ILE A 216 -1.14 13.08 -7.96
C ILE A 216 -0.48 12.67 -9.28
N LYS A 217 0.58 13.37 -9.70
CA LYS A 217 1.33 13.01 -10.91
C LYS A 217 2.05 11.67 -10.69
N LEU A 218 1.88 10.73 -11.62
CA LEU A 218 2.49 9.40 -11.54
C LEU A 218 3.40 9.18 -12.76
N MET A 219 4.66 8.85 -12.51
CA MET A 219 5.64 8.46 -13.52
C MET A 219 5.92 6.95 -13.42
N PRO A 220 5.46 6.12 -14.36
CA PRO A 220 5.86 4.73 -14.47
C PRO A 220 7.31 4.62 -14.97
N THR A 221 8.09 3.72 -14.38
CA THR A 221 9.43 3.38 -14.90
C THR A 221 9.79 1.92 -14.62
N PHE A 222 10.93 1.45 -15.11
CA PHE A 222 11.37 0.07 -14.86
C PHE A 222 11.85 -0.13 -13.42
N HIS A 223 11.64 -1.35 -12.92
CA HIS A 223 12.12 -1.71 -11.59
C HIS A 223 13.66 -1.80 -11.57
N PRO A 224 14.36 -1.36 -10.51
CA PRO A 224 15.81 -1.47 -10.42
C PRO A 224 16.34 -2.91 -10.60
N ALA A 225 15.62 -3.92 -10.10
CA ALA A 225 15.98 -5.33 -10.30
C ALA A 225 16.00 -5.75 -11.79
N TYR A 226 15.17 -5.13 -12.64
CA TYR A 226 15.20 -5.35 -14.08
C TYR A 226 16.48 -4.77 -14.71
N LEU A 227 16.92 -3.59 -14.25
CA LEU A 227 18.14 -2.93 -14.74
C LEU A 227 19.42 -3.66 -14.34
N LEU A 228 19.41 -4.41 -13.23
CA LEU A 228 20.53 -5.27 -12.86
C LEU A 228 20.74 -6.42 -13.86
N ARG A 229 19.66 -6.88 -14.51
CA ARG A 229 19.71 -7.90 -15.56
C ARG A 229 19.88 -7.30 -16.95
N ASN A 230 19.39 -6.08 -17.15
CA ASN A 230 19.42 -5.35 -18.43
C ASN A 230 20.05 -3.96 -18.26
N PRO A 231 21.39 -3.86 -18.08
CA PRO A 231 22.04 -2.59 -17.79
C PRO A 231 21.88 -1.54 -18.90
N ALA A 232 21.71 -1.96 -20.16
CA ALA A 232 21.50 -1.07 -21.31
C ALA A 232 20.24 -0.19 -21.15
N ASP A 233 19.24 -0.65 -20.41
CA ASP A 233 17.99 0.08 -20.18
C ASP A 233 18.07 1.11 -19.05
N LYS A 234 19.22 1.23 -18.36
CA LYS A 234 19.45 2.30 -17.39
C LYS A 234 19.26 3.68 -18.03
N LYS A 235 19.62 3.82 -19.31
CA LYS A 235 19.41 5.07 -20.09
C LYS A 235 17.93 5.46 -20.17
N LEU A 236 17.03 4.48 -20.25
CA LEU A 236 15.60 4.68 -20.35
C LEU A 236 15.08 5.21 -19.01
N VAL A 237 15.39 4.51 -17.90
CA VAL A 237 15.00 4.98 -16.56
C VAL A 237 15.55 6.37 -16.27
N TRP A 238 16.78 6.66 -16.69
CA TRP A 238 17.35 7.99 -16.55
C TRP A 238 16.56 9.07 -17.31
N GLN A 239 16.04 8.79 -18.51
CA GLN A 239 15.15 9.72 -19.21
C GLN A 239 13.85 9.99 -18.43
N ASP A 240 13.27 8.97 -17.79
CA ASP A 240 12.06 9.14 -16.97
C ASP A 240 12.35 9.99 -15.74
N ILE A 241 13.46 9.72 -15.06
CA ILE A 241 13.89 10.48 -13.87
C ILE A 241 14.18 11.93 -14.21
N LYS A 242 14.79 12.23 -15.36
CA LYS A 242 14.96 13.62 -15.83
C LYS A 242 13.63 14.35 -15.99
N LYS A 243 12.59 13.68 -16.50
CA LYS A 243 11.24 14.28 -16.59
C LYS A 243 10.69 14.59 -15.20
N VAL A 244 10.87 13.68 -14.24
CA VAL A 244 10.48 13.89 -12.84
C VAL A 244 11.22 15.09 -12.24
N MET A 245 12.54 15.17 -12.40
CA MET A 245 13.33 16.29 -11.91
C MET A 245 12.92 17.62 -12.52
N LYS A 246 12.65 17.65 -13.84
CA LYS A 246 12.15 18.83 -14.54
C LYS A 246 10.81 19.30 -13.98
N GLU A 247 9.90 18.36 -13.76
CA GLU A 247 8.58 18.63 -13.17
C GLU A 247 8.72 19.16 -11.73
N MET A 248 9.57 18.58 -10.89
CA MET A 248 9.79 19.05 -9.52
C MET A 248 10.38 20.46 -9.44
N ARG A 249 11.09 20.93 -10.47
CA ARG A 249 11.61 22.29 -10.57
C ARG A 249 10.59 23.31 -11.07
N GLY A 250 9.40 22.87 -11.49
CA GLY A 250 8.39 23.74 -12.08
C GLY A 250 8.73 24.21 -13.50
N GLU A 251 9.63 23.52 -14.20
CA GLU A 251 10.09 23.89 -15.55
C GLU A 251 9.14 23.42 -16.69
N ASN A 252 7.92 23.02 -16.34
CA ASN A 252 6.88 22.70 -17.30
C ASN A 252 5.98 23.93 -17.49
N ALA A 253 6.43 24.81 -18.40
CA ALA A 253 5.61 25.84 -19.03
C ALA A 253 4.54 25.22 -19.93
#